data_AF-A0A227J707-F1
#
_entry.id   AF-A0A227J707-F1
#
_cell.length_a   1.000
_cell.length_b   1.000
_cell.length_c   1.000
_cell.angle_alpha   90.00
_cell.angle_beta   90.00
_cell.angle_gamma   90.00
#
_symmetry.space_group_name_H-M   'P 1'
#
loop_
_entity.id
_entity.type
_entity.pdbx_description
1 polymer ?
#
loop_
_entity_poly.entity_id
_entity_poly.type
_entity_poly.pdbx_seq_one_letter_code
_entity_poly.pdbx_strand_id
1 'polypeptide(L)'
;AAEITAVTGKNPQEYYEELAAKHGESKYNRIQAVANGPQKDVLKKLSPEMVAAETLAGDPITARLTHAPGNGAAIGGLKVTTENGWFAARPSGTEDIYKIYCESFKGEEHLKQIEAEAQEIVNQVFAAAGL
;
A
#
# COMPACT_ATOMS: atom_id res chain seq x y z
N ALA A 1 20.14 -10.41 -14.22
CA ALA A 1 19.73 -9.96 -15.57
C ALA A 1 20.46 -10.76 -16.66
N ALA A 2 21.80 -10.62 -16.79
CA ALA A 2 22.57 -11.30 -17.83
C ALA A 2 22.41 -12.83 -17.84
N GLU A 3 22.41 -13.49 -16.66
CA GLU A 3 22.18 -14.94 -16.57
C GLU A 3 20.79 -15.36 -17.08
N ILE A 4 19.72 -14.63 -16.72
CA ILE A 4 18.36 -14.90 -17.21
C ILE A 4 18.36 -14.84 -18.74
N THR A 5 18.96 -13.81 -19.32
CA THR A 5 19.06 -13.67 -20.79
C THR A 5 19.88 -14.77 -21.43
N ALA A 6 21.04 -15.10 -20.86
CA ALA A 6 21.92 -16.13 -21.42
C ALA A 6 21.29 -17.54 -21.35
N VAL A 7 20.60 -17.87 -20.27
CA VAL A 7 20.01 -19.21 -20.04
C VAL A 7 18.66 -19.37 -20.74
N THR A 8 17.81 -18.34 -20.71
CA THR A 8 16.42 -18.44 -21.20
C THR A 8 16.23 -17.88 -22.61
N GLY A 9 17.20 -17.12 -23.12
CA GLY A 9 17.07 -16.37 -24.37
C GLY A 9 16.16 -15.13 -24.29
N LYS A 10 15.55 -14.87 -23.12
CA LYS A 10 14.65 -13.72 -22.88
C LYS A 10 15.32 -12.70 -21.98
N ASN A 11 15.20 -11.43 -22.32
CA ASN A 11 15.60 -10.36 -21.42
C ASN A 11 14.59 -10.24 -20.25
N PRO A 12 14.95 -9.60 -19.13
CA PRO A 12 14.06 -9.49 -17.97
C PRO A 12 12.71 -8.80 -18.24
N GLN A 13 12.63 -7.89 -19.22
CA GLN A 13 11.39 -7.21 -19.59
C GLN A 13 10.42 -8.18 -20.29
N GLU A 14 10.92 -8.99 -21.23
CA GLU A 14 10.13 -10.05 -21.87
C GLU A 14 9.63 -11.07 -20.82
N TYR A 15 10.46 -11.37 -19.83
CA TYR A 15 10.07 -12.25 -18.74
C TYR A 15 8.96 -11.65 -17.86
N TYR A 16 9.03 -10.34 -17.59
CA TYR A 16 7.96 -9.63 -16.89
C TYR A 16 6.64 -9.63 -17.69
N GLU A 17 6.70 -9.43 -19.00
CA GLU A 17 5.52 -9.45 -19.87
C GLU A 17 4.79 -10.81 -19.80
N GLU A 18 5.53 -11.92 -19.71
CA GLU A 18 4.93 -13.24 -19.51
C GLU A 18 4.30 -13.41 -18.12
N LEU A 19 4.93 -12.86 -17.07
CA LEU A 19 4.36 -12.86 -15.73
C LEU A 19 3.08 -12.02 -15.67
N ALA A 20 3.09 -10.83 -16.26
CA ALA A 20 1.93 -9.95 -16.34
C ALA A 20 0.79 -10.59 -17.13
N ALA A 21 1.09 -11.27 -18.25
CA ALA A 21 0.08 -12.01 -19.01
C ALA A 21 -0.55 -13.16 -18.21
N LYS A 22 0.23 -13.82 -17.33
CA LYS A 22 -0.24 -14.96 -16.53
C LYS A 22 -0.96 -14.55 -15.24
N HIS A 23 -0.50 -13.48 -14.59
CA HIS A 23 -0.93 -13.11 -13.24
C HIS A 23 -1.67 -11.77 -13.17
N GLY A 24 -1.77 -11.06 -14.29
CA GLY A 24 -2.28 -9.69 -14.36
C GLY A 24 -1.14 -8.67 -14.27
N GLU A 25 -1.27 -7.58 -15.02
CA GLU A 25 -0.37 -6.44 -14.93
C GLU A 25 -0.78 -5.54 -13.76
N SER A 26 0.15 -5.24 -12.85
CA SER A 26 -0.11 -4.30 -11.78
C SER A 26 0.17 -2.85 -12.21
N LYS A 27 -0.59 -1.92 -11.63
CA LYS A 27 -0.32 -0.48 -11.67
C LYS A 27 0.05 -0.05 -10.26
N TYR A 28 1.16 0.66 -10.15
CA TYR A 28 1.75 1.07 -8.89
C TYR A 28 1.95 2.57 -8.84
N ASN A 29 1.71 3.18 -7.68
CA ASN A 29 2.04 4.58 -7.45
C ASN A 29 2.41 4.84 -6.00
N ARG A 30 3.09 5.97 -5.78
CA ARG A 30 3.43 6.49 -4.45
C ARG A 30 3.03 7.95 -4.35
N ILE A 31 2.14 8.24 -3.42
CA ILE A 31 1.71 9.60 -3.09
C ILE A 31 2.20 10.00 -1.69
N GLN A 32 2.04 11.28 -1.38
CA GLN A 32 2.36 11.84 -0.06
C GLN A 32 1.32 12.87 0.34
N ALA A 33 1.11 12.99 1.65
CA ALA A 33 0.25 14.00 2.25
C ALA A 33 0.89 14.57 3.50
N VAL A 34 0.53 15.81 3.85
CA VAL A 34 1.05 16.49 5.03
C VAL A 34 0.56 15.78 6.29
N ALA A 35 1.44 15.66 7.28
CA ALA A 35 1.07 15.21 8.62
C ALA A 35 1.91 15.92 9.67
N ASN A 36 1.24 16.50 10.66
CA ASN A 36 1.90 17.11 11.81
C ASN A 36 2.52 16.03 12.74
N GLY A 37 3.29 16.47 13.74
CA GLY A 37 3.94 15.57 14.70
C GLY A 37 2.98 14.57 15.35
N PRO A 38 1.86 15.02 15.96
CA PRO A 38 0.83 14.13 16.51
C PRO A 38 0.28 13.10 15.52
N GLN A 39 -0.07 13.52 14.30
CA GLN A 39 -0.58 12.62 13.24
C GLN A 39 0.47 11.56 12.86
N LYS A 40 1.74 11.95 12.74
CA LYS A 40 2.85 11.01 12.49
C LYS A 40 3.00 9.99 13.61
N ASP A 41 2.80 10.37 14.86
CA ASP A 41 2.89 9.46 16.00
C ASP A 41 1.70 8.50 16.08
N VAL A 42 0.50 8.95 15.69
CA VAL A 42 -0.66 8.06 15.51
C VAL A 42 -0.35 6.99 14.47
N LEU A 43 0.19 7.36 13.30
CA LEU A 43 0.56 6.39 12.25
C LEU A 43 1.57 5.33 12.75
N LYS A 44 2.56 5.71 13.57
CA LYS A 44 3.55 4.75 14.09
C LYS A 44 2.97 3.72 15.05
N LYS A 45 1.90 4.09 15.75
CA LYS A 45 1.28 3.31 16.84
C LYS A 45 -0.08 2.73 16.47
N LEU A 46 -0.43 2.77 15.18
CA LEU A 46 -1.66 2.19 14.67
C LEU A 46 -1.79 0.72 15.07
N SER A 47 -3.01 0.34 15.42
CA SER A 47 -3.42 -1.05 15.55
C SER A 47 -4.47 -1.40 14.49
N PRO A 48 -4.54 -2.66 14.02
CA PRO A 48 -5.46 -3.06 12.95
C PRO A 48 -6.92 -2.70 13.20
N GLU A 49 -7.37 -2.77 14.45
CA GLU A 49 -8.74 -2.48 14.89
C GLU A 49 -9.13 -1.01 14.79
N MET A 50 -8.16 -0.09 14.60
CA MET A 50 -8.45 1.33 14.36
C MET A 50 -8.96 1.60 12.93
N VAL A 51 -8.90 0.62 12.04
CA VAL A 51 -9.34 0.74 10.64
C VAL A 51 -10.70 0.07 10.47
N ALA A 52 -11.76 0.87 10.57
CA ALA A 52 -13.15 0.41 10.49
C ALA A 52 -13.65 0.13 9.06
N ALA A 53 -12.93 0.58 8.03
CA ALA A 53 -13.29 0.32 6.64
C ALA A 53 -13.34 -1.19 6.38
N GLU A 54 -14.40 -1.67 5.72
CA GLU A 54 -14.56 -3.08 5.34
C GLU A 54 -14.22 -3.36 3.88
N THR A 55 -14.14 -2.31 3.07
CA THR A 55 -13.80 -2.38 1.64
C THR A 55 -12.71 -1.38 1.30
N LEU A 56 -12.00 -1.64 0.21
CA LEU A 56 -11.06 -0.73 -0.42
C LEU A 56 -11.25 -0.83 -1.94
N ALA A 57 -11.59 0.29 -2.58
CA ALA A 57 -11.89 0.40 -4.00
C ALA A 57 -12.98 -0.58 -4.49
N GLY A 58 -13.99 -0.81 -3.63
CA GLY A 58 -15.09 -1.74 -3.90
C GLY A 58 -14.80 -3.21 -3.62
N ASP A 59 -13.56 -3.59 -3.30
CA ASP A 59 -13.20 -4.96 -2.94
C ASP A 59 -13.15 -5.15 -1.40
N PRO A 60 -13.57 -6.30 -0.85
CA PRO A 60 -13.47 -6.57 0.58
C PRO A 60 -12.02 -6.55 1.10
N ILE A 61 -11.81 -5.94 2.26
CA ILE A 61 -10.51 -5.93 2.93
C ILE A 61 -10.20 -7.32 3.47
N THR A 62 -9.08 -7.89 3.05
CA THR A 62 -8.60 -9.22 3.45
C THR A 62 -7.63 -9.17 4.62
N ALA A 63 -6.91 -8.07 4.79
CA ALA A 63 -6.04 -7.87 5.94
C ALA A 63 -5.81 -6.39 6.27
N ARG A 64 -5.61 -6.13 7.57
CA ARG A 64 -5.16 -4.85 8.15
C ARG A 64 -3.91 -5.16 8.96
N LEU A 65 -2.76 -4.66 8.53
CA LEU A 65 -1.45 -5.09 9.03
C LEU A 65 -0.66 -3.90 9.58
N THR A 66 -0.23 -4.01 10.82
CA THR A 66 0.70 -3.06 11.45
C THR A 66 2.06 -3.70 11.75
N HIS A 67 2.13 -5.02 11.62
CA HIS A 67 3.33 -5.84 11.73
C HIS A 67 3.50 -6.68 10.46
N ALA A 68 4.75 -6.94 10.07
CA ALA A 68 5.07 -7.70 8.89
C ALA A 68 4.80 -9.20 9.12
N PRO A 69 4.03 -9.88 8.25
CA PRO A 69 3.64 -11.27 8.48
C PRO A 69 4.82 -12.26 8.45
N GLY A 70 5.91 -11.93 7.77
CA GLY A 70 7.07 -12.82 7.64
C GLY A 70 7.96 -12.91 8.89
N ASN A 71 7.98 -11.89 9.75
CA ASN A 71 8.88 -11.84 10.92
C ASN A 71 8.28 -11.20 12.17
N GLY A 72 7.03 -10.73 12.11
CA GLY A 72 6.35 -10.08 13.23
C GLY A 72 6.88 -8.69 13.59
N ALA A 73 7.82 -8.10 12.83
CA ALA A 73 8.35 -6.78 13.13
C ALA A 73 7.31 -5.69 12.84
N ALA A 74 7.22 -4.67 13.70
CA ALA A 74 6.36 -3.52 13.46
C ALA A 74 6.77 -2.79 12.17
N ILE A 75 5.80 -2.48 11.31
CA ILE A 75 6.04 -1.75 10.05
C ILE A 75 6.22 -0.24 10.33
N GLY A 76 5.73 0.23 11.48
CA GLY A 76 5.69 1.65 11.83
C GLY A 76 4.72 2.40 10.91
N GLY A 77 3.51 1.87 10.78
CA GLY A 77 2.50 2.31 9.82
C GLY A 77 1.38 1.27 9.68
N LEU A 78 0.66 1.37 8.58
CA LEU A 78 -0.47 0.50 8.24
C LEU A 78 -0.29 -0.05 6.82
N LYS A 79 -0.66 -1.30 6.60
CA LYS A 79 -0.93 -1.88 5.28
C LYS A 79 -2.32 -2.48 5.27
N VAL A 80 -3.12 -2.15 4.26
CA VAL A 80 -4.45 -2.74 4.01
C VAL A 80 -4.41 -3.46 2.68
N THR A 81 -4.95 -4.67 2.62
CA THR A 81 -4.96 -5.50 1.41
C THR A 81 -6.37 -5.92 1.04
N THR A 82 -6.61 -6.09 -0.25
CA THR A 82 -7.75 -6.80 -0.84
C THR A 82 -7.22 -7.92 -1.74
N GLU A 83 -8.10 -8.58 -2.49
CA GLU A 83 -7.70 -9.52 -3.53
C GLU A 83 -6.99 -8.83 -4.70
N ASN A 84 -7.43 -7.63 -5.10
CA ASN A 84 -6.95 -6.98 -6.33
C ASN A 84 -6.02 -5.79 -6.11
N GLY A 85 -5.73 -5.43 -4.86
CA GLY A 85 -4.89 -4.29 -4.57
C GLY A 85 -4.56 -4.12 -3.10
N TRP A 86 -3.72 -3.13 -2.82
CA TRP A 86 -3.34 -2.78 -1.47
C TRP A 86 -2.85 -1.35 -1.39
N PHE A 87 -2.88 -0.79 -0.17
CA PHE A 87 -2.09 0.39 0.15
C PHE A 87 -1.27 0.19 1.44
N ALA A 88 -0.19 0.94 1.57
CA ALA A 88 0.57 1.04 2.82
C ALA A 88 0.91 2.50 3.13
N ALA A 89 0.62 2.94 4.34
CA ALA A 89 0.88 4.29 4.84
C ALA A 89 1.97 4.27 5.91
N ARG A 90 3.00 5.12 5.76
CA ARG A 90 4.09 5.26 6.74
C ARG A 90 4.48 6.74 6.91
N PRO A 91 4.74 7.20 8.14
CA PRO A 91 5.21 8.57 8.37
C PRO A 91 6.62 8.76 7.79
N SER A 92 6.90 9.94 7.24
CA SER A 92 8.25 10.28 6.81
C SER A 92 9.16 10.44 8.02
N GLY A 93 10.38 9.94 7.91
CA GLY A 93 11.41 10.07 8.95
C GLY A 93 12.07 11.45 8.99
N THR A 94 11.92 12.25 7.93
CA THR A 94 12.66 13.51 7.74
C THR A 94 11.76 14.74 7.60
N GLU A 95 10.51 14.56 7.17
CA GLU A 95 9.60 15.65 6.80
C GLU A 95 8.26 15.49 7.50
N ASP A 96 7.48 16.57 7.61
CA ASP A 96 6.11 16.58 8.17
C ASP A 96 5.08 16.14 7.14
N ILE A 97 5.33 14.94 6.61
CA ILE A 97 4.48 14.23 5.66
C ILE A 97 4.40 12.76 6.06
N TYR A 98 3.42 12.07 5.50
CA TYR A 98 3.42 10.61 5.39
C TYR A 98 3.33 10.18 3.92
N LYS A 99 3.83 8.99 3.63
CA LYS A 99 3.86 8.40 2.30
C LYS A 99 2.84 7.29 2.22
N ILE A 100 2.11 7.23 1.11
CA ILE A 100 1.20 6.14 0.79
C ILE A 100 1.71 5.45 -0.47
N TYR A 101 1.87 4.14 -0.38
CA TYR A 101 2.26 3.27 -1.49
C TYR A 101 1.03 2.46 -1.88
N CYS A 102 0.66 2.45 -3.15
CA CYS A 102 -0.55 1.79 -3.64
C CYS A 102 -0.23 0.91 -4.84
N GLU A 103 -0.93 -0.21 -4.95
CA GLU A 103 -0.88 -1.09 -6.11
C GLU A 103 -2.26 -1.65 -6.43
N SER A 104 -2.55 -1.82 -7.72
CA SER A 104 -3.80 -2.37 -8.24
C SER A 104 -3.53 -3.32 -9.41
N PHE A 105 -4.19 -4.48 -9.42
CA PHE A 105 -4.24 -5.40 -10.55
C PHE A 105 -5.44 -5.16 -11.48
N LYS A 106 -6.30 -4.19 -11.17
CA LYS A 106 -7.48 -3.79 -11.97
C LYS A 106 -7.23 -2.53 -12.82
N GLY A 107 -5.97 -2.10 -12.95
CA GLY A 107 -5.58 -0.96 -13.76
C GLY A 107 -5.57 0.39 -13.03
N GLU A 108 -5.35 1.46 -13.79
CA GLU A 108 -5.07 2.81 -13.28
C GLU A 108 -6.27 3.50 -12.62
N GLU A 109 -7.48 3.27 -13.12
CA GLU A 109 -8.69 3.86 -12.53
C GLU A 109 -8.94 3.28 -11.13
N HIS A 110 -8.82 1.97 -10.98
CA HIS A 110 -8.89 1.30 -9.69
C HIS A 110 -7.74 1.72 -8.77
N LEU A 111 -6.53 1.94 -9.30
CA LEU A 111 -5.41 2.47 -8.51
C LEU A 111 -5.72 3.86 -7.94
N LYS A 112 -6.30 4.77 -8.74
CA LYS A 112 -6.72 6.10 -8.28
C LYS A 112 -7.80 6.02 -7.20
N GLN A 113 -8.69 5.05 -7.29
CA GLN A 113 -9.68 4.81 -6.23
C GLN A 113 -9.02 4.32 -4.94
N ILE A 114 -8.06 3.39 -5.03
CA ILE A 114 -7.25 2.95 -3.87
C ILE A 114 -6.52 4.14 -3.25
N GLU A 115 -5.90 5.01 -4.05
CA GLU A 115 -5.20 6.20 -3.56
C GLU A 115 -6.11 7.14 -2.76
N ALA A 116 -7.31 7.42 -3.30
CA ALA A 116 -8.29 8.29 -2.64
C ALA A 116 -8.79 7.69 -1.32
N GLU A 117 -9.23 6.44 -1.34
CA GLU A 117 -9.74 5.75 -0.15
C GLU A 117 -8.64 5.51 0.90
N ALA A 118 -7.39 5.26 0.47
CA ALA A 118 -6.25 5.14 1.39
C ALA A 118 -6.01 6.44 2.17
N GLN A 119 -6.11 7.59 1.50
CA GLN A 119 -5.98 8.89 2.17
C GLN A 119 -7.16 9.13 3.12
N GLU A 120 -8.38 8.78 2.72
CA GLU A 120 -9.56 8.88 3.57
C GLU A 120 -9.45 8.03 4.84
N ILE A 121 -9.05 6.76 4.71
CA ILE A 121 -8.86 5.84 5.84
C ILE A 121 -7.84 6.41 6.84
N VAL A 122 -6.72 6.94 6.36
CA VAL A 122 -5.71 7.56 7.23
C VAL A 122 -6.27 8.80 7.94
N ASN A 123 -7.04 9.63 7.23
CA ASN A 123 -7.68 10.80 7.84
C ASN A 123 -8.72 10.43 8.90
N GLN A 124 -9.49 9.35 8.69
CA GLN A 124 -10.46 8.87 9.67
C GLN A 124 -9.77 8.41 10.96
N VAL A 125 -8.60 7.75 10.85
CA VAL A 125 -7.77 7.39 12.00
C VAL A 125 -7.31 8.64 12.77
N PHE A 126 -6.90 9.70 12.07
CA PHE A 126 -6.53 10.98 12.72
C PHE A 126 -7.72 11.63 13.42
N ALA A 127 -8.87 11.69 12.76
CA ALA A 127 -10.09 12.26 13.34
C ALA A 127 -10.53 11.49 14.59
N ALA A 128 -10.46 10.15 14.57
CA ALA A 128 -10.77 9.31 15.74
C ALA A 128 -9.79 9.55 16.91
N ALA A 129 -8.57 9.99 16.63
CA ALA A 129 -7.58 10.40 17.62
C ALA A 129 -7.73 11.88 18.06
N GLY A 130 -8.71 12.62 17.52
CA GLY A 130 -8.95 14.02 17.81
C GLY A 130 -7.98 15.01 17.13
N LEU A 131 -7.43 14.64 15.97
CA LEU A 131 -6.42 15.40 15.21
C LEU A 131 -6.91 15.85 13.83
#